data_AF-A0A9D0YKK3-F1
#
_entry.id   AF-A0A9D0YKK3-F1
#
_cell.length_a   1.000
_cell.length_b   1.000
_cell.length_c   1.000
_cell.angle_alpha   90.00
_cell.angle_beta   90.00
_cell.angle_gamma   90.00
#
_symmetry.space_group_name_H-M   'P 1'
#
loop_
_entity.id
_entity.type
_entity.pdbx_description
1 polymer ?
#
loop_
_entity_poly.entity_id
_entity_poly.type
_entity_poly.pdbx_seq_one_letter_code
_entity_poly.pdbx_strand_id
1 'polypeptide(L)' 'MSIKEQLTWAEKQLKESCQRPRFEAELLLAHHLNKERTYLHAFDDREVEHSELFRMMVARRANHEPYEYIVGSASFYDI' A
#
# COMPACT_ATOMS: atom_id res chain seq x y z
N MET A 1 0.33 15.06 0.53
CA MET A 1 -0.87 14.27 0.19
C MET A 1 -1.23 13.46 1.40
N SER A 2 -2.51 13.51 1.79
CA SER A 2 -3.04 12.75 2.91
C SER A 2 -3.05 11.24 2.64
N ILE A 3 -3.20 10.42 3.69
CA ILE A 3 -3.36 8.97 3.59
C ILE A 3 -4.48 8.63 2.59
N LYS A 4 -5.63 9.30 2.68
CA LYS A 4 -6.75 9.10 1.76
C LYS A 4 -6.37 9.37 0.31
N GLU A 5 -5.66 10.46 0.05
CA GLU A 5 -5.23 10.83 -1.31
C GLU A 5 -4.21 9.84 -1.87
N GLN A 6 -3.25 9.40 -1.04
CA GLN A 6 -2.25 8.40 -1.41
C GLN A 6 -2.90 7.06 -1.76
N LEU A 7 -3.86 6.59 -0.93
CA LEU A 7 -4.59 5.36 -1.19
C LEU A 7 -5.44 5.46 -2.46
N THR A 8 -6.10 6.61 -2.69
CA THR A 8 -6.89 6.83 -3.90
C THR A 8 -6.01 6.84 -5.16
N TRP A 9 -4.81 7.42 -5.07
CA TRP A 9 -3.84 7.40 -6.16
C TRP A 9 -3.35 5.97 -6.43
N ALA A 10 -2.92 5.25 -5.39
CA ALA A 10 -2.39 3.90 -5.52
C ALA A 10 -3.43 2.89 -6.03
N GLU A 11 -4.67 2.96 -5.53
CA GLU A 11 -5.78 2.15 -6.01
C GLU A 11 -5.99 2.28 -7.53
N LYS A 12 -5.85 3.50 -8.07
CA LYS A 12 -5.93 3.73 -9.52
C LYS A 12 -4.78 3.08 -10.27
N GLN A 13 -3.56 3.16 -9.75
CA GLN A 13 -2.38 2.51 -10.37
C GLN A 13 -2.52 0.99 -10.38
N LEU A 14 -3.13 0.42 -9.34
CA LEU A 14 -3.20 -1.02 -9.15
C LEU A 14 -4.41 -1.67 -9.81
N LYS A 15 -5.31 -0.89 -10.41
CA LYS A 15 -6.61 -1.33 -10.93
C LYS A 15 -6.55 -2.52 -11.88
N GLU A 16 -5.52 -2.60 -12.72
CA GLU A 16 -5.33 -3.68 -13.70
C GLU A 16 -4.29 -4.72 -13.26
N SER A 17 -3.54 -4.42 -12.19
CA SER A 17 -2.42 -5.26 -11.73
C SER A 17 -2.81 -6.34 -10.73
N CYS A 18 -3.93 -6.17 -10.03
CA CYS A 18 -4.37 -7.06 -8.95
C CYS A 18 -5.90 -7.06 -8.79
N GLN A 19 -6.43 -8.12 -8.14
CA GLN A 19 -7.88 -8.29 -7.97
C GLN A 19 -8.50 -7.37 -6.92
N ARG A 20 -7.71 -6.91 -5.94
CA ARG A 20 -8.18 -6.05 -4.83
C ARG A 20 -7.31 -4.80 -4.69
N PRO A 21 -7.38 -3.85 -5.65
CA PRO A 21 -6.49 -2.68 -5.71
C PRO A 21 -6.45 -1.85 -4.43
N ARG A 22 -7.62 -1.60 -3.82
CA ARG A 22 -7.71 -0.84 -2.56
C ARG A 22 -7.00 -1.53 -1.41
N PHE A 23 -7.21 -2.84 -1.28
CA PHE A 23 -6.63 -3.63 -0.20
C PHE A 23 -5.10 -3.70 -0.33
N GLU A 24 -4.59 -3.90 -1.54
CA GLU A 24 -3.16 -3.91 -1.84
C GLU A 24 -2.51 -2.55 -1.60
N ALA A 25 -3.16 -1.46 -1.99
CA ALA A 25 -2.72 -0.10 -1.68
C ALA A 25 -2.61 0.14 -0.17
N GLU A 26 -3.59 -0.34 0.60
CA GLU A 26 -3.57 -0.26 2.07
C GLU A 26 -2.45 -1.10 2.68
N LEU A 27 -2.18 -2.31 2.18
CA LEU A 27 -1.06 -3.13 2.64
C LEU A 27 0.30 -2.45 2.40
N LEU A 28 0.51 -1.87 1.23
CA LEU A 28 1.75 -1.17 0.88
C LEU A 28 1.92 0.10 1.72
N LEU A 29 0.86 0.88 1.93
CA LEU A 29 0.94 2.11 2.72
C LEU A 29 1.11 1.81 4.22
N ALA A 30 0.43 0.79 4.73
CA ALA A 30 0.59 0.30 6.09
C ALA A 30 2.04 -0.11 6.35
N HIS A 31 2.64 -0.87 5.43
CA HIS A 31 4.05 -1.25 5.50
C HIS A 31 4.98 -0.02 5.44
N HIS A 32 4.78 0.90 4.50
CA HIS A 32 5.58 2.14 4.37
C HIS A 32 5.55 2.98 5.64
N LEU A 33 4.40 3.10 6.29
CA LEU A 33 4.23 3.87 7.53
C LEU A 33 4.62 3.09 8.80
N ASN A 34 4.91 1.78 8.68
CA ASN A 34 5.06 0.86 9.79
C ASN A 34 3.87 0.95 10.77
N LYS A 35 2.65 0.84 10.22
CA LYS A 35 1.37 0.90 10.94
C LYS A 35 0.44 -0.21 10.48
N GLU A 36 -0.57 -0.50 11.30
CA GLU A 36 -1.68 -1.37 10.93
C GLU A 36 -2.64 -0.69 9.95
N ARG A 37 -3.37 -1.47 9.16
CA ARG A 37 -4.41 -0.93 8.25
C ARG A 37 -5.49 -0.12 8.98
N THR A 38 -5.81 -0.48 10.22
CA THR A 38 -6.76 0.27 11.07
C THR A 38 -6.33 1.71 11.31
N TYR A 39 -5.02 1.98 11.36
CA TYR A 39 -4.48 3.34 11.46
C TYR A 39 -4.85 4.17 10.23
N LEU A 40 -4.75 3.59 9.03
CA LEU A 40 -5.07 4.29 7.78
C LEU A 40 -6.53 4.73 7.72
N HIS A 41 -7.43 3.94 8.32
CA HIS A 41 -8.85 4.27 8.40
C HIS A 41 -9.16 5.30 9.49
N ALA A 42 -8.45 5.26 10.62
CA ALA A 42 -8.67 6.16 11.74
C ALA A 42 -8.11 7.57 11.50
N PHE A 43 -7.11 7.71 10.62
CA PHE A 43 -6.34 8.93 10.42
C PHE A 43 -6.17 9.25 8.93
N ASP A 44 -7.23 9.10 8.13
CA ASP A 44 -7.18 9.22 6.67
C ASP A 44 -6.79 10.63 6.17
N ASP A 45 -6.90 11.63 7.03
CA ASP A 45 -6.53 13.04 6.83
C ASP A 45 -5.05 13.34 7.09
N ARG A 46 -4.30 12.43 7.73
CA ARG A 46 -2.88 12.66 8.04
C ARG A 46 -2.02 12.68 6.78
N GLU A 47 -1.06 13.60 6.76
CA GLU A 47 -0.06 13.71 5.71
C GLU A 47 0.94 12.54 5.76
N VAL A 48 1.30 12.03 4.57
CA VAL A 48 2.28 10.96 4.41
C VAL A 48 3.64 11.55 4.05
N GLU A 49 4.59 11.45 4.97
CA GLU A 49 5.98 11.84 4.72
C GLU A 49 6.70 10.81 3.86
N HIS A 50 7.72 11.27 3.12
CA HIS A 50 8.58 10.44 2.27
C HIS A 50 7.82 9.51 1.30
N SER A 51 6.72 10.01 0.73
CA SER A 51 5.84 9.19 -0.12
C SER A 51 6.47 8.64 -1.40
N GLU A 52 7.68 9.06 -1.76
CA GLU A 52 8.42 8.53 -2.91
C GLU A 52 8.69 7.03 -2.75
N LEU A 53 9.03 6.55 -1.54
CA LEU A 53 9.24 5.11 -1.30
C LEU A 53 7.94 4.33 -1.49
N PHE A 54 6.83 4.85 -0.96
CA PHE A 54 5.50 4.28 -1.19
C PHE A 54 5.15 4.23 -2.69
N ARG A 55 5.43 5.29 -3.44
CA ARG A 55 5.20 5.32 -4.90
C ARG A 55 6.04 4.29 -5.64
N MET A 56 7.30 4.09 -5.24
CA MET A 56 8.15 3.03 -5.79
C MET A 56 7.59 1.63 -5.52
N MET A 57 7.09 1.39 -4.31
CA MET A 57 6.43 0.13 -3.95
C MET A 57 5.18 -0.12 -4.81
N VAL A 58 4.35 0.92 -5.01
CA VAL A 58 3.16 0.84 -5.88
C VAL A 58 3.55 0.58 -7.34
N ALA A 59 4.60 1.21 -7.85
CA ALA A 59 5.09 0.97 -9.20
C ALA A 59 5.57 -0.48 -9.41
N ARG A 60 6.28 -1.05 -8.43
CA ARG A 60 6.67 -2.47 -8.41
C ARG A 60 5.44 -3.37 -8.45
N ARG A 61 4.46 -3.11 -7.59
CA ARG A 61 3.21 -3.89 -7.54
C ARG A 61 2.41 -3.79 -8.84
N ALA A 62 2.35 -2.61 -9.44
CA ALA A 62 1.70 -2.37 -10.73
C ALA A 62 2.34 -3.18 -11.87
N ASN A 63 3.65 -3.45 -11.78
CA ASN A 63 4.39 -4.33 -12.69
C ASN A 63 4.24 -5.82 -12.34
N HIS A 64 3.15 -6.20 -11.67
CA HIS A 64 2.80 -7.54 -11.23
C HIS A 64 3.82 -8.21 -10.28
N GLU A 65 4.70 -7.44 -9.65
CA GLU A 65 5.57 -7.98 -8.62
C GLU A 65 4.73 -8.39 -7.39
N PRO A 66 4.91 -9.61 -6.84
CA PRO A 66 4.24 -10.05 -5.62
C PRO A 66 4.50 -9.11 -4.43
N TYR A 67 3.48 -8.90 -3.60
CA TYR A 67 3.56 -8.04 -2.43
C TYR A 67 4.73 -8.44 -1.52
N GLU A 68 4.90 -9.74 -1.29
CA GLU A 68 5.89 -10.33 -0.39
C GLU A 68 7.33 -9.97 -0.78
N TYR A 69 7.60 -9.86 -2.09
CA TYR A 69 8.91 -9.44 -2.60
C TYR A 69 9.13 -7.94 -2.51
N ILE A 70 8.05 -7.16 -2.48
CA ILE A 70 8.12 -5.71 -2.29
C ILE A 70 8.44 -5.38 -0.84
N VAL A 71 7.76 -6.05 0.11
CA VAL A 71 7.94 -5.82 1.56
C VAL A 71 9.04 -6.66 2.19
N GLY A 72 9.60 -7.64 1.47
CA GLY A 72 10.69 -8.50 1.93
C GLY A 72 10.27 -9.51 3.00
N SER A 73 8.97 -9.72 3.19
CA SER A 73 8.40 -10.67 4.14
C SER A 73 7.22 -11.39 3.52
N ALA A 74 7.05 -12.67 3.86
CA ALA A 74 5.92 -13.48 3.45
C ALA A 74 5.20 -13.97 4.71
N SER A 75 3.89 -13.76 4.78
CA SER A 75 3.04 -14.38 5.78
C SER A 75 2.67 -15.78 5.28
N PHE A 76 3.00 -16.82 6.03
CA PHE A 76 2.60 -18.20 5.71
C PHE A 76 1.76 -18.74 6.85
N TYR A 77 0.47 -18.98 6.59
CA TYR A 77 -0.48 -19.58 7.52
C TYR A 77 -0.38 -19.05 8.95
N ASP A 78 -1.03 -17.91 9.23
CA ASP A 78 -1.49 -17.64 10.59
C ASP A 78 -2.70 -18.55 10.83
N ILE A 79 -2.49 -19.63 11.60
CA ILE A 79 -3.55 -20.53 12.10
C ILE A 79 -4.36 -19.81 13.17
#